data_AF-A0AAD9P6A7-F1
#
_entry.id   AF-A0AAD9P6A7-F1
#
_cell.length_a   1.000
_cell.length_b   1.000
_cell.length_c   1.000
_cell.angle_alpha   90.00
_cell.angle_beta   90.00
_cell.angle_gamma   90.00
#
_symmetry.space_group_name_H-M   'P 1'
#
loop_
_entity.id
_entity.type
_entity.pdbx_description
1 polymer ?
#
loop_
_entity_poly.entity_id
_entity_poly.type
_entity_poly.pdbx_seq_one_letter_code
_entity_poly.pdbx_strand_id
1 'polypeptide(L)'
;MEDSIDYVENQTRINNLRIDKVAEVAAETWADTEAVVRKTFAVALKLREEQANAIRIERTHRTGASNSSGQPKTVVVKFESYKDRDNILQATRKHKPRDGEAERTKYQN
;
A
#
# COMPACT_ATOMS: atom_id res chain seq x y z
N MET A 1 31.67 5.47 -3.26
CA MET A 1 31.23 4.35 -2.40
C MET A 1 29.83 4.60 -1.86
N GLU A 2 29.49 5.86 -1.57
CA GLU A 2 28.13 6.30 -1.21
C GLU A 2 27.14 6.12 -2.37
N ASP A 3 27.48 6.59 -3.59
CA ASP A 3 26.62 6.44 -4.78
C ASP A 3 26.27 4.98 -5.12
N SER A 4 27.18 4.04 -4.84
CA SER A 4 26.94 2.62 -5.06
C SER A 4 25.98 2.02 -4.02
N ILE A 5 25.97 2.53 -2.79
CA ILE A 5 25.07 2.06 -1.74
C ILE A 5 23.64 2.54 -2.05
N ASP A 6 23.48 3.83 -2.35
CA ASP A 6 22.17 4.41 -2.69
C ASP A 6 21.56 3.77 -3.94
N TYR A 7 22.38 3.49 -4.96
CA TYR A 7 21.95 2.77 -6.15
C TYR A 7 21.41 1.37 -5.81
N VAL A 8 22.14 0.60 -5.01
CA VAL A 8 21.73 -0.75 -4.60
C VAL A 8 20.47 -0.69 -3.73
N GLU A 9 20.39 0.23 -2.76
CA GLU A 9 19.20 0.41 -1.95
C GLU A 9 17.97 0.72 -2.82
N ASN A 10 18.09 1.64 -3.77
CA ASN A 10 17.00 1.98 -4.68
C ASN A 10 16.57 0.79 -5.54
N GLN A 11 17.52 0.01 -6.05
CA GLN A 11 17.21 -1.23 -6.79
C GLN A 11 16.46 -2.23 -5.92
N THR A 12 16.84 -2.41 -4.65
CA THR A 12 16.13 -3.33 -3.75
C THR A 12 14.71 -2.86 -3.39
N ARG A 13 14.46 -1.54 -3.46
CA ARG A 13 13.19 -0.90 -3.08
C ARG A 13 12.28 -0.56 -4.25
N ILE A 14 12.72 -0.76 -5.50
CA ILE A 14 11.95 -0.37 -6.69
C ILE A 14 10.58 -1.07 -6.75
N ASN A 15 10.55 -2.34 -6.34
CA ASN A 15 9.33 -3.15 -6.26
C ASN A 15 8.54 -2.94 -4.97
N ASN A 16 8.99 -2.06 -4.08
CA ASN A 16 8.28 -1.82 -2.82
C ASN A 16 7.28 -0.66 -2.98
N LEU A 17 6.13 -0.81 -2.34
CA LEU A 17 5.15 0.25 -2.12
C LEU A 17 4.85 0.38 -0.63
N ARG A 18 4.70 1.61 -0.17
CA ARG A 18 4.30 1.93 1.20
C ARG A 18 2.83 2.34 1.20
N ILE A 19 2.06 1.76 2.10
CA ILE A 19 0.63 2.06 2.26
C ILE A 19 0.39 2.47 3.71
N ASP A 20 -0.04 3.72 3.88
CA ASP A 20 -0.33 4.28 5.19
C ASP A 20 -1.82 4.16 5.52
N LYS A 21 -2.16 4.27 6.81
CA LYS A 21 -3.55 4.29 7.32
C LYS A 21 -4.36 3.02 6.99
N VAL A 22 -3.68 1.90 6.75
CA VAL A 22 -4.33 0.58 6.65
C VAL A 22 -4.66 0.12 8.07
N ALA A 23 -5.93 -0.15 8.37
CA ALA A 23 -6.37 -0.59 9.69
C ALA A 23 -5.56 -1.80 10.19
N GLU A 24 -5.25 -1.83 11.49
CA GLU A 24 -4.55 -2.94 12.13
C GLU A 24 -5.55 -3.84 12.85
N VAL A 25 -5.33 -5.15 12.74
CA VAL A 25 -5.95 -6.15 13.58
C VAL A 25 -4.95 -6.61 14.65
N ALA A 26 -5.45 -6.89 15.86
CA ALA A 26 -4.61 -7.43 16.93
C ALA A 26 -4.04 -8.80 16.50
N ALA A 27 -2.75 -9.00 16.73
CA ALA A 27 -2.03 -10.23 16.38
C ALA A 27 -2.09 -10.62 14.87
N GLU A 28 -2.05 -9.63 13.97
CA GLU A 28 -1.93 -9.89 12.52
C GLU A 28 -0.72 -10.77 12.18
N THR A 29 -0.96 -11.85 11.44
CA THR A 29 0.09 -12.57 10.73
C THR A 29 0.45 -11.86 9.42
N TRP A 30 1.53 -12.31 8.77
CA TRP A 30 1.88 -11.80 7.45
C TRP A 30 0.81 -12.10 6.39
N ALA A 31 0.14 -13.25 6.50
CA ALA A 31 -0.96 -13.62 5.61
C ALA A 31 -2.18 -12.70 5.82
N ASP A 32 -2.49 -12.36 7.07
CA ASP A 32 -3.57 -11.40 7.38
C ASP A 32 -3.25 -10.01 6.83
N THR A 33 -1.99 -9.56 6.98
CA THR A 33 -1.53 -8.29 6.42
C THR A 33 -1.71 -8.27 4.90
N GLU A 34 -1.35 -9.35 4.21
CA GLU A 34 -1.52 -9.44 2.75
C GLU A 34 -3.00 -9.40 2.35
N ALA A 35 -3.86 -10.14 3.07
CA ALA A 35 -5.29 -10.14 2.81
C ALA A 35 -5.92 -8.74 2.99
N VAL A 36 -5.50 -8.01 4.03
CA VAL A 36 -5.93 -6.61 4.27
C VAL A 36 -5.44 -5.70 3.15
N VAL A 37 -4.20 -5.87 2.66
CA VAL A 37 -3.67 -5.11 1.51
C VAL A 37 -4.47 -5.38 0.24
N ARG A 38 -4.77 -6.64 -0.07
CA ARG A 38 -5.56 -7.01 -1.26
C ARG A 38 -6.96 -6.41 -1.22
N LYS A 39 -7.63 -6.48 -0.05
CA LYS A 39 -8.92 -5.81 0.18
C LYS A 39 -8.81 -4.30 0.00
N THR A 40 -7.73 -3.69 0.51
CA THR A 40 -7.46 -2.26 0.35
C THR A 40 -7.33 -1.88 -1.12
N PHE A 41 -6.60 -2.66 -1.92
CA PHE A 41 -6.49 -2.43 -3.37
C PHE A 41 -7.83 -2.61 -4.08
N ALA A 42 -8.59 -3.66 -3.76
CA ALA A 42 -9.91 -3.88 -4.34
C ALA A 42 -10.83 -2.67 -4.14
N VAL A 43 -10.90 -2.15 -2.90
CA VAL A 43 -11.72 -0.99 -2.56
C VAL A 43 -11.20 0.29 -3.19
N ALA A 44 -9.91 0.62 -3.00
CA ALA A 44 -9.34 1.89 -3.43
C ALA A 44 -9.26 2.04 -4.95
N LEU A 45 -9.01 0.93 -5.65
CA LEU A 45 -8.86 0.91 -7.11
C LEU A 45 -10.12 0.41 -7.83
N LYS A 46 -11.20 0.12 -7.09
CA LYS A 46 -12.46 -0.43 -7.62
C LYS A 46 -12.23 -1.68 -8.47
N LEU A 47 -11.29 -2.53 -8.04
CA LEU A 47 -10.98 -3.79 -8.71
C LEU A 47 -11.93 -4.89 -8.22
N ARG A 48 -12.25 -5.84 -9.10
CA ARG A 48 -12.90 -7.09 -8.69
C ARG A 48 -11.91 -7.92 -7.86
N GLU A 49 -12.45 -8.80 -7.02
CA GLU A 49 -11.63 -9.67 -6.15
C GLU A 49 -10.61 -10.50 -6.94
N GLU A 50 -11.02 -11.09 -8.08
CA GLU A 50 -10.13 -11.81 -8.99
C GLU A 50 -8.94 -10.96 -9.47
N GLN A 51 -9.19 -9.69 -9.78
CA GLN A 51 -8.16 -8.77 -10.25
C GLN A 51 -7.21 -8.36 -9.11
N ALA A 52 -7.73 -8.20 -7.90
CA ALA A 52 -6.92 -7.92 -6.72
C ALA A 52 -6.06 -9.14 -6.31
N ASN A 53 -6.57 -10.36 -6.53
CA ASN A 53 -5.85 -11.60 -6.27
C ASN A 53 -4.81 -11.91 -7.36
N ALA A 54 -5.03 -11.47 -8.59
CA ALA A 54 -4.05 -11.60 -9.69
C ALA A 54 -2.77 -10.78 -9.47
N ILE A 55 -2.80 -9.77 -8.58
CA ILE A 55 -1.62 -8.98 -8.23
C ILE A 55 -0.60 -9.88 -7.51
N ARG A 56 0.61 -9.96 -8.05
CA ARG A 56 1.67 -10.82 -7.50
C ARG A 56 2.48 -10.10 -6.43
N ILE A 57 2.30 -10.55 -5.19
CA ILE A 57 2.93 -9.99 -4.01
C ILE A 57 3.95 -11.00 -3.52
N GLU A 58 5.21 -10.57 -3.38
CA GLU A 58 6.29 -11.41 -2.85
C GLU A 58 6.23 -11.46 -1.32
N ARG A 59 6.00 -10.30 -0.69
CA ARG A 59 5.89 -10.18 0.77
C ARG A 59 5.11 -8.94 1.19
N THR A 60 4.45 -9.03 2.33
CA THR A 60 3.89 -7.87 3.06
C THR A 60 4.28 -7.90 4.52
N HIS A 61 4.59 -6.73 5.07
CA HIS A 61 4.81 -6.59 6.50
C HIS A 61 4.50 -5.17 6.97
N ARG A 62 4.18 -5.02 8.26
CA ARG A 62 4.08 -3.73 8.93
C ARG A 62 5.47 -3.22 9.33
N THR A 63 5.65 -1.91 9.34
CA THR A 63 6.87 -1.29 9.89
C THR A 63 6.91 -1.45 11.41
N GLY A 64 8.10 -1.70 11.97
CA GLY A 64 8.25 -2.07 13.40
C GLY A 64 7.92 -0.95 14.40
N ALA A 65 8.21 0.31 14.08
CA ALA A 65 7.94 1.42 14.98
C ALA A 65 6.45 1.77 14.98
N SER A 66 5.78 1.56 16.11
CA SER A 66 4.48 2.14 16.37
C SER A 66 4.64 3.66 16.35
N ASN A 67 3.84 4.32 15.52
CA ASN A 67 3.68 5.76 15.52
C ASN A 67 3.11 6.12 16.91
N SER A 68 3.86 6.91 17.68
CA SER A 68 3.47 7.42 19.01
C SER A 68 2.17 8.23 18.99
N SER A 69 1.63 8.51 17.81
CA SER A 69 0.38 9.20 17.54
C SER A 69 -0.86 8.28 17.50
N GLY A 70 -0.75 6.98 17.80
CA GLY A 70 -1.88 6.03 17.76
C GLY A 70 -2.41 5.75 16.35
N GLN A 71 -1.67 6.14 15.32
CA GLN A 71 -1.99 5.84 13.94
C GLN A 71 -1.61 4.39 13.59
N PRO A 72 -2.27 3.77 12.60
CA PRO A 72 -1.81 2.48 12.08
C PRO A 72 -0.40 2.57 11.48
N LYS A 73 0.38 1.50 11.66
CA LYS A 73 1.70 1.29 11.06
C LYS A 73 1.58 1.17 9.55
N THR A 74 2.54 1.79 8.87
CA THR A 74 2.72 1.66 7.43
C THR A 74 2.90 0.19 7.06
N VAL A 75 2.21 -0.25 6.02
CA VAL A 75 2.47 -1.53 5.37
C VAL A 75 3.50 -1.33 4.27
N VAL A 76 4.52 -2.18 4.23
CA VAL A 76 5.42 -2.32 3.10
C VAL A 76 5.01 -3.56 2.31
N VAL A 77 4.65 -3.34 1.05
CA VAL A 77 4.29 -4.38 0.08
C VAL A 77 5.43 -4.48 -0.92
N LYS A 78 6.00 -5.68 -1.11
CA LYS A 78 6.96 -5.94 -2.18
C LYS A 78 6.28 -6.79 -3.25
N PHE A 79 6.28 -6.29 -4.48
CA PHE A 79 5.74 -7.00 -5.63
C PHE A 79 6.81 -7.89 -6.28
N GLU A 80 6.38 -8.94 -6.99
CA GLU A 80 7.29 -9.74 -7.81
C GLU A 80 7.88 -8.93 -8.97
N SER A 81 7.15 -7.92 -9.47
CA SER A 81 7.56 -7.08 -10.60
C SER A 81 7.38 -5.59 -10.33
N TYR A 82 8.31 -4.78 -10.83
CA TYR A 82 8.18 -3.33 -10.84
C TYR A 82 6.94 -2.87 -11.62
N LYS A 83 6.51 -3.64 -12.63
CA LYS A 83 5.34 -3.33 -13.44
C LYS A 83 4.05 -3.37 -12.62
N ASP A 84 3.91 -4.35 -11.73
CA ASP A 84 2.75 -4.45 -10.85
C ASP A 84 2.69 -3.26 -9.89
N ARG A 85 3.85 -2.93 -9.30
CA ARG A 85 4.01 -1.74 -8.45
C ARG A 85 3.62 -0.46 -9.18
N ASP A 86 4.07 -0.28 -10.41
CA ASP A 86 3.80 0.92 -11.21
C ASP A 86 2.33 0.99 -11.65
N ASN A 87 1.74 -0.13 -12.10
CA ASN A 87 0.33 -0.22 -12.45
C ASN A 87 -0.58 0.19 -11.29
N ILE A 88 -0.28 -0.29 -10.07
CA ILE A 88 -1.01 0.10 -8.85
C ILE A 88 -0.85 1.60 -8.58
N LEU A 89 0.36 2.14 -8.71
CA LEU A 89 0.60 3.57 -8.51
C LEU A 89 -0.13 4.43 -9.57
N GLN A 90 -0.18 4.00 -10.82
CA GLN A 90 -0.93 4.70 -11.86
C GLN A 90 -2.44 4.64 -11.61
N ALA A 91 -2.97 3.49 -11.20
CA ALA A 91 -4.37 3.31 -10.86
C ALA A 91 -4.77 4.19 -9.66
N THR A 92 -3.94 4.26 -8.61
CA THR A 92 -4.22 5.13 -7.45
C THR A 92 -4.28 6.60 -7.84
N ARG A 93 -3.43 7.08 -8.77
CA ARG A 93 -3.50 8.47 -9.28
C ARG A 93 -4.81 8.76 -10.01
N LYS A 94 -5.37 7.78 -10.72
CA LYS A 94 -6.67 7.90 -11.39
C LYS A 94 -7.84 7.97 -10.41
N HIS A 95 -7.72 7.29 -9.27
CA HIS A 95 -8.78 7.20 -8.25
C HIS A 95 -8.57 8.12 -7.06
N LYS A 96 -7.48 8.90 -7.02
CA LYS A 96 -7.21 9.86 -5.96
C LYS A 96 -8.30 10.95 -6.00
N PRO A 97 -9.05 11.15 -4.90
CA PRO A 97 -10.01 12.26 -4.83
C PRO A 97 -9.24 13.58 -4.98
N ARG A 98 -9.77 14.51 -5.77
CA ARG A 98 -9.22 15.87 -5.82
C ARG A 98 -9.39 16.46 -4.43
N ASP A 99 -8.36 17.13 -3.92
CA ASP A 99 -8.22 17.52 -2.50
C ASP A 99 -9.39 18.37 -1.94
N GLY A 100 -10.35 18.82 -2.77
CA GLY A 100 -11.57 19.54 -2.37
C GLY A 100 -12.90 18.76 -2.40
N GLU A 101 -12.94 17.49 -2.82
CA GLU A 101 -14.20 16.71 -2.87
C GLU A 101 -14.48 15.96 -1.55
N ALA A 102 -13.44 15.59 -0.80
CA ALA A 102 -13.58 14.82 0.43
C ALA A 102 -14.17 15.63 1.62
N GLU A 103 -14.05 16.95 1.60
CA GLU A 103 -14.61 17.83 2.65
C GLU A 103 -16.10 18.12 2.47
N ARG A 104 -16.62 18.12 1.23
CA ARG A 104 -18.03 18.47 0.94
C ARG A 104 -19.03 17.44 1.48
N THR A 105 -18.63 16.17 1.53
CA THR A 105 -19.50 15.07 1.99
C THR A 105 -19.69 15.04 3.51
N LYS A 106 -18.91 15.81 4.29
CA LYS A 106 -18.99 15.81 5.76
C LYS A 106 -20.07 16.73 6.34
N TYR A 107 -20.66 17.60 5.52
CA TYR A 107 -21.60 18.64 5.95
C TYR A 107 -22.99 18.54 5.30
N GLN A 108 -23.35 17.38 4.72
CA GLN A 108 -24.64 17.17 4.05
C GLN A 108 -25.59 16.19 4.77
N ASN A 109 -25.38 15.90 6.06
CA ASN A 109 -26.35 15.20 6.91
C ASN A 109 -26.78 16.07 8.08
#